data_AF-A0A2G6DKJ1-F1
#
_entry.id   AF-A0A2G6DKJ1-F1
#
_cell.length_a   1.000
_cell.length_b   1.000
_cell.length_c   1.000
_cell.angle_alpha   90.00
_cell.angle_beta   90.00
_cell.angle_gamma   90.00
#
_symmetry.space_group_name_H-M   'P 1'
#
loop_
_entity.id
_entity.type
_entity.pdbx_description
1 polymer ?
#
loop_
_entity_poly.entity_id
_entity_poly.type
_entity_poly.pdbx_seq_one_letter_code
_entity_poly.pdbx_strand_id
1 'polypeptide(L)'
;MTAYENLLSALPSQAKTWLITGVAGFIGSNLLETLLKLDQRVVGLDNFATGYQHNLAEVQSLVSAEQWANFRFIQGDIRQLADCRTACEGVDYVLHQAALGS
;
A
#
# COMPACT_ATOMS: atom_id res chain seq x y z
N MET A 1 -25.56 -4.86 7.73
CA MET A 1 -24.17 -4.67 7.26
C MET A 1 -23.22 -5.17 8.32
N THR A 2 -22.16 -5.87 7.90
CA THR A 2 -21.05 -6.29 8.78
C THR A 2 -20.16 -5.10 9.15
N ALA A 3 -19.29 -5.26 10.13
CA ALA A 3 -18.32 -4.22 10.49
C ALA A 3 -17.41 -3.82 9.32
N TYR A 4 -17.04 -4.80 8.47
CA TYR A 4 -16.23 -4.57 7.28
C TYR A 4 -17.00 -3.76 6.21
N GLU A 5 -18.25 -4.13 5.93
CA GLU A 5 -19.10 -3.39 4.97
C GLU A 5 -19.33 -1.93 5.39
N ASN A 6 -19.50 -1.69 6.69
CA ASN A 6 -19.61 -0.34 7.24
C ASN A 6 -18.31 0.45 7.03
N LEU A 7 -17.15 -0.18 7.23
CA LEU A 7 -15.85 0.45 7.03
C LEU A 7 -15.61 0.82 5.56
N LEU A 8 -15.91 -0.11 4.63
CA LEU A 8 -15.78 0.14 3.18
C LEU A 8 -16.61 1.35 2.73
N SER A 9 -17.78 1.54 3.33
CA SER A 9 -18.66 2.69 3.01
C SER A 9 -18.14 4.00 3.60
N ALA A 10 -17.42 3.97 4.73
CA ALA A 10 -16.94 5.15 5.43
C ALA A 10 -15.61 5.68 4.87
N LEU A 11 -14.69 4.77 4.51
CA LEU A 11 -13.30 5.11 4.13
C LEU A 11 -13.17 6.15 3.01
N PRO A 12 -13.94 6.10 1.90
CA PRO A 12 -13.81 7.10 0.83
C PRO A 12 -14.10 8.53 1.29
N SER A 13 -14.99 8.70 2.29
CA SER A 13 -15.32 10.02 2.86
C SER A 13 -14.34 10.48 3.96
N GLN A 14 -13.45 9.59 4.42
CA GLN A 14 -12.52 9.82 5.52
C GLN A 14 -11.13 9.26 5.17
N ALA A 15 -10.56 9.72 4.06
CA ALA A 15 -9.27 9.25 3.58
C ALA A 15 -8.17 9.33 4.66
N LYS A 16 -7.42 8.24 4.81
CA LYS A 16 -6.26 8.09 5.70
C LYS A 16 -5.00 7.79 4.89
N THR A 17 -3.85 7.96 5.53
CA THR A 17 -2.55 7.60 4.96
C THR A 17 -2.11 6.24 5.49
N TRP A 18 -1.91 5.29 4.60
CA TRP A 18 -1.56 3.92 4.90
C TRP A 18 -0.15 3.60 4.43
N LEU A 19 0.65 2.92 5.24
CA LEU A 19 1.90 2.31 4.80
C LEU A 19 1.68 0.82 4.54
N ILE A 20 2.03 0.37 3.34
CA ILE A 20 2.18 -1.05 3.03
C ILE A 20 3.67 -1.33 2.77
N THR A 21 4.29 -2.15 3.62
CA THR A 21 5.62 -2.71 3.30
C THR A 21 5.44 -4.04 2.57
N GLY A 22 6.29 -4.38 1.62
CA GLY A 22 6.12 -5.57 0.78
C GLY A 22 5.05 -5.34 -0.28
N VAL A 23 4.82 -4.08 -0.66
CA VAL A 23 3.72 -3.65 -1.53
C VAL A 23 3.79 -4.24 -2.94
N ALA A 24 4.98 -4.64 -3.40
CA ALA A 24 5.15 -5.27 -4.70
C ALA A 24 5.02 -6.80 -4.63
N GLY A 25 4.80 -7.37 -3.44
CA GLY A 25 4.49 -8.78 -3.24
C GLY A 25 2.99 -9.10 -3.42
N PHE A 26 2.64 -10.39 -3.32
CA PHE A 26 1.28 -10.88 -3.57
C PHE A 26 0.20 -10.24 -2.68
N ILE A 27 0.36 -10.31 -1.35
CA ILE A 27 -0.62 -9.73 -0.41
C ILE A 27 -0.57 -8.19 -0.48
N GLY A 28 0.65 -7.63 -0.55
CA GLY A 28 0.86 -6.19 -0.56
C GLY A 28 0.20 -5.49 -1.74
N SER A 29 0.27 -6.07 -2.95
CA SER A 29 -0.34 -5.48 -4.14
C SER A 29 -1.87 -5.54 -4.11
N ASN A 30 -2.45 -6.61 -3.57
CA ASN A 30 -3.90 -6.73 -3.39
C ASN A 30 -4.43 -5.73 -2.34
N LEU A 31 -3.66 -5.50 -1.27
CA LEU A 31 -3.97 -4.44 -0.28
C LEU A 31 -3.86 -3.05 -0.93
N LEU A 32 -2.83 -2.81 -1.75
CA LEU A 32 -2.67 -1.56 -2.48
C LEU A 32 -3.89 -1.30 -3.37
N GLU A 33 -4.27 -2.27 -4.21
CA GLU A 33 -5.44 -2.16 -5.08
C GLU A 33 -6.71 -1.81 -4.29
N THR A 34 -6.95 -2.54 -3.20
CA THR A 34 -8.15 -2.35 -2.36
C THR A 34 -8.19 -0.95 -1.77
N LEU A 35 -7.08 -0.46 -1.20
CA LEU A 35 -7.03 0.87 -0.57
C LEU A 35 -7.13 2.00 -1.60
N LEU A 36 -6.51 1.86 -2.77
CA LEU A 36 -6.63 2.86 -3.84
C LEU A 36 -8.06 2.93 -4.38
N LYS A 37 -8.75 1.80 -4.54
CA LYS A 37 -10.17 1.77 -4.93
C LYS A 37 -11.11 2.38 -3.89
N LEU A 38 -10.65 2.53 -2.65
CA LEU A 38 -11.35 3.19 -1.55
C LEU A 38 -10.87 4.65 -1.35
N ASP A 39 -10.20 5.23 -2.35
CA ASP A 39 -9.71 6.62 -2.38
C ASP A 39 -8.77 6.97 -1.22
N GLN A 40 -8.03 5.98 -0.72
CA GLN A 40 -7.03 6.17 0.34
C GLN A 40 -5.69 6.65 -0.22
N ARG A 41 -4.87 7.26 0.65
CA ARG A 41 -3.48 7.59 0.35
C ARG A 41 -2.60 6.43 0.79
N VAL A 42 -1.74 5.94 -0.10
CA VAL A 42 -0.92 4.76 0.18
C VAL A 42 0.55 5.09 -0.05
N VAL A 43 1.37 4.85 0.97
CA VAL A 43 2.83 4.79 0.88
C VAL A 43 3.21 3.32 0.77
N GLY A 44 3.98 2.98 -0.27
CA GLY A 44 4.46 1.63 -0.50
C GLY A 44 5.98 1.53 -0.29
N LEU A 45 6.45 0.54 0.45
CA LEU A 45 7.88 0.25 0.63
C LEU A 45 8.20 -1.17 0.17
N ASP A 46 9.13 -1.33 -0.78
CA ASP A 46 9.57 -2.66 -1.25
C ASP A 46 11.00 -2.60 -1.83
N ASN A 47 11.75 -3.70 -1.72
CA ASN A 47 13.11 -3.84 -2.27
C ASN A 47 13.17 -4.76 -3.51
N PHE A 48 12.04 -5.31 -3.95
CA PHE A 48 11.92 -6.32 -5.01
C PHE A 48 12.70 -7.61 -4.78
N ALA A 49 12.96 -7.99 -3.52
CA ALA A 49 13.62 -9.27 -3.22
C ALA A 49 12.78 -10.48 -3.68
N THR A 50 11.46 -10.43 -3.45
CA THR A 50 10.48 -11.42 -3.94
C THR A 50 9.25 -10.75 -4.57
N GLY A 51 9.11 -9.43 -4.41
CA GLY A 51 8.08 -8.63 -5.09
C GLY A 51 8.47 -8.32 -6.54
N TYR A 52 7.48 -7.99 -7.36
CA TYR A 52 7.67 -7.73 -8.78
C TYR A 52 7.07 -6.40 -9.21
N GLN A 53 7.79 -5.67 -10.06
CA GLN A 53 7.30 -4.41 -10.66
C GLN A 53 6.01 -4.61 -11.46
N HIS A 54 5.81 -5.79 -12.06
CA HIS A 54 4.57 -6.08 -12.80
C HIS A 54 3.33 -6.06 -11.91
N ASN A 55 3.44 -6.39 -10.62
CA ASN A 55 2.30 -6.30 -9.70
C ASN A 55 1.86 -4.85 -9.50
N LEU A 56 2.81 -3.91 -9.44
CA LEU A 56 2.48 -2.48 -9.34
C LEU A 56 1.87 -1.95 -10.64
N ALA A 57 2.40 -2.39 -11.80
CA ALA A 57 1.86 -2.03 -13.10
C ALA A 57 0.44 -2.59 -13.32
N GLU A 58 0.18 -3.81 -12.84
CA GLU A 58 -1.14 -4.44 -12.86
C GLU A 58 -2.12 -3.61 -12.03
N VAL A 59 -1.78 -3.28 -10.78
CA VAL A 59 -2.64 -2.43 -9.94
C VAL A 59 -2.89 -1.07 -10.59
N GLN A 60 -1.87 -0.44 -11.19
CA GLN A 60 -2.04 0.83 -11.92
C GLN A 60 -3.06 0.71 -13.05
N SER A 61 -3.17 -0.44 -13.71
CA SER A 61 -4.17 -0.68 -14.78
C SER A 61 -5.59 -0.94 -14.26
N LEU A 62 -5.73 -1.28 -12.97
CA LEU A 62 -7.01 -1.65 -12.33
C LEU A 62 -7.68 -0.50 -11.56
N VAL A 63 -7.01 0.65 -11.43
CA VAL A 63 -7.50 1.84 -10.72
C VAL A 63 -7.55 3.06 -11.64
N SER A 64 -8.28 4.10 -11.24
CA SER A 64 -8.28 5.35 -12.01
C SER A 64 -6.95 6.10 -11.88
N ALA A 65 -6.69 7.05 -12.78
CA ALA A 65 -5.49 7.89 -12.71
C ALA A 65 -5.45 8.73 -11.42
N GLU A 66 -6.60 9.19 -10.94
CA GLU A 66 -6.75 9.96 -9.69
C GLU A 66 -6.45 9.09 -8.47
N GLN A 67 -6.93 7.84 -8.47
CA GLN A 67 -6.62 6.88 -7.42
C GLN A 67 -5.13 6.52 -7.42
N TRP A 68 -4.54 6.28 -8.59
CA TRP A 68 -3.11 6.01 -8.70
C TRP A 68 -2.26 7.19 -8.22
N ALA A 69 -2.70 8.44 -8.44
CA ALA A 69 -2.01 9.62 -7.94
C ALA A 69 -1.92 9.70 -6.40
N ASN A 70 -2.75 8.94 -5.68
CA ASN A 70 -2.69 8.79 -4.22
C ASN A 70 -1.64 7.77 -3.76
N PHE A 71 -0.97 7.08 -4.68
CA PHE A 71 0.10 6.14 -4.38
C PHE A 71 1.49 6.78 -4.45
N ARG A 72 2.27 6.65 -3.38
CA ARG A 72 3.69 6.99 -3.32
C ARG A 72 4.51 5.73 -3.12
N PHE A 73 5.31 5.34 -4.11
CA PHE A 73 6.22 4.22 -3.98
C PHE A 73 7.60 4.66 -3.50
N ILE A 74 8.19 3.88 -2.59
CA ILE A 74 9.56 3.99 -2.09
C ILE A 74 10.23 2.65 -2.36
N GLN A 75 11.22 2.65 -3.25
CA GLN A 75 12.11 1.50 -3.39
C GLN A 75 13.15 1.55 -2.27
N GLY A 76 13.08 0.62 -1.33
CA GLY A 76 13.90 0.62 -0.12
C GLY A 76 13.76 -0.68 0.67
N ASP A 77 14.56 -0.85 1.71
CA ASP A 77 14.66 -2.11 2.46
C ASP A 77 14.29 -1.90 3.94
N ILE A 78 13.41 -2.75 4.47
CA ILE A 78 12.97 -2.68 5.87
C ILE A 78 14.10 -2.90 6.89
N ARG A 79 15.25 -3.44 6.44
CA ARG A 79 16.46 -3.56 7.26
C ARG A 79 17.18 -2.22 7.42
N GLN A 80 16.89 -1.23 6.57
CA GLN A 80 17.43 0.12 6.67
C GLN A 80 16.49 0.99 7.50
N LEU A 81 16.92 1.35 8.71
CA LEU A 81 16.11 2.17 9.63
C LEU A 81 15.71 3.52 9.02
N ALA A 82 16.54 4.10 8.15
CA ALA A 82 16.24 5.35 7.45
C ALA A 82 15.06 5.20 6.48
N ASP A 83 14.98 4.10 5.74
CA ASP A 83 13.87 3.80 4.83
C ASP A 83 12.58 3.61 5.63
N CYS A 84 12.64 2.88 6.75
CA CYS A 84 11.51 2.71 7.66
C CYS A 84 11.00 4.05 8.22
N ARG A 85 11.90 4.93 8.66
CA ARG A 85 11.53 6.27 9.15
C ARG A 85 10.84 7.09 8.07
N THR A 86 11.44 7.17 6.89
CA THR A 86 10.90 7.90 5.74
C THR A 86 9.52 7.36 5.33
N ALA A 87 9.34 6.04 5.33
CA ALA A 87 8.07 5.41 4.95
C ALA A 87 6.96 5.64 5.98
N CYS A 88 7.28 5.82 7.25
CA CYS A 88 6.33 6.07 8.34
C CYS A 88 5.92 7.54 8.52
N GLU A 89 6.55 8.49 7.81
CA GLU A 89 6.25 9.91 7.97
C GLU A 89 4.80 10.25 7.56
N GLY A 90 4.01 10.75 8.51
CA GLY A 90 2.62 11.18 8.27
C GLY A 90 1.63 10.03 8.02
N VAL A 91 2.00 8.80 8.36
CA VAL A 91 1.17 7.60 8.22
C VAL A 91 0.21 7.44 9.41
N ASP A 92 -1.05 7.14 9.15
CA ASP A 92 -2.07 6.83 10.15
C ASP A 92 -2.06 5.33 10.52
N TYR A 93 -1.92 4.46 9.51
CA TYR A 93 -1.99 3.00 9.68
C TYR A 93 -0.86 2.27 8.95
N VAL A 94 -0.31 1.22 9.57
CA VAL A 94 0.76 0.40 9.00
C VAL A 94 0.28 -1.03 8.77
N LEU A 95 0.39 -1.51 7.53
CA LEU A 95 0.15 -2.89 7.11
C LEU A 95 1.50 -3.51 6.70
N HIS A 96 2.18 -4.17 7.65
CA HIS A 96 3.55 -4.66 7.46
C HIS A 96 3.59 -6.08 6.86
N GLN A 97 3.74 -6.20 5.54
CA GLN A 97 3.80 -7.49 4.83
C GLN A 97 5.20 -7.85 4.27
N ALA A 98 6.20 -6.98 4.43
CA ALA A 98 7.55 -7.24 3.92
C ALA A 98 8.24 -8.32 4.76
N ALA A 99 8.44 -9.49 4.16
CA ALA A 99 9.19 -10.60 4.75
C ALA A 99 9.71 -11.52 3.65
N LEU A 100 10.68 -12.38 4.00
CA LEU A 100 11.03 -13.54 3.19
C LEU A 100 10.23 -14.72 3.72
N GLY A 101 9.18 -15.13 3.00
CA GLY A 101 8.42 -16.33 3.32
C GLY A 101 9.26 -17.59 3.15
N SER A 102 8.96 -18.63 3.93
CA SER A 102 9.58 -19.96 3.88
C SER A 102 8.80 -20.92 3.02
#